data_AF-A0A402AM17-F1
#
_entry.id   AF-A0A402AM17-F1
#
_cell.length_a   1.000
_cell.length_b   1.000
_cell.length_c   1.000
_cell.angle_alpha   90.00
_cell.angle_beta   90.00
_cell.angle_gamma   90.00
#
_symmetry.space_group_name_H-M   'P 1'
#
loop_
_entity.id
_entity.type
_entity.pdbx_description
1 polymer ?
#
loop_
_entity_poly.entity_id
_entity_poly.type
_entity_poly.pdbx_seq_one_letter_code
_entity_poly.pdbx_strand_id
1 'polypeptide(L)'
;MTELPRNPFRFGIIGRGSSPLQWRDMASRAEGYGYSTLLVPEHLDDPYSSLILMSTALEATTTLRVGSQVFCNDLHNPTLLARAIATLDVFYNGRTELGIGAGNRPMDVELAGLPFHSAGQRIEHLEVSVRGIKELFISQNQDAATSSRAPYSGKLAFPEIVQRPHPPIYMGGGGKKMLGVAARQANIIGITAKASAHGHLDINDMSPEVLREKLDWIRAAAGERFLSLELSMPILGVALTEQQLQLLNPILWRRYRPASQISLECHWNN
;
A
#
# COMPACT_ATOMS: atom_id res chain seq x y z
N MET A 1 12.04 21.91 -24.39
CA MET A 1 10.82 21.33 -23.79
C MET A 1 11.28 20.20 -22.90
N THR A 2 11.32 20.42 -21.60
CA THR A 2 11.63 19.39 -20.59
C THR A 2 10.51 18.34 -20.65
N GLU A 3 10.87 17.07 -20.90
CA GLU A 3 9.92 15.96 -20.79
C GLU A 3 9.29 15.99 -19.39
N LEU A 4 7.96 16.05 -19.32
CA LEU A 4 7.22 15.89 -18.07
C LEU A 4 7.51 14.49 -17.50
N PRO A 5 7.59 14.32 -16.16
CA PRO A 5 7.83 13.02 -15.55
C PRO A 5 6.82 11.97 -16.05
N ARG A 6 7.30 10.74 -16.28
CA ARG A 6 6.57 9.67 -16.99
C ARG A 6 5.24 9.26 -16.36
N ASN A 7 4.99 9.54 -15.08
CA ASN A 7 3.63 9.46 -14.51
C ASN A 7 3.23 10.81 -13.88
N PRO A 8 2.05 11.35 -14.21
CA PRO A 8 1.54 12.57 -13.59
C PRO A 8 1.15 12.33 -12.12
N PHE A 9 1.13 13.41 -11.35
CA PHE A 9 0.51 13.45 -10.03
C PHE A 9 -0.90 12.83 -10.08
N ARG A 10 -1.22 11.92 -9.15
CA ARG A 10 -2.49 11.18 -9.14
C ARG A 10 -3.14 11.13 -7.77
N PHE A 11 -4.46 11.03 -7.75
CA PHE A 11 -5.25 10.86 -6.54
C PHE A 11 -5.76 9.42 -6.44
N GLY A 12 -5.66 8.87 -5.23
CA GLY A 12 -6.30 7.65 -4.81
C GLY A 12 -7.31 7.90 -3.69
N ILE A 13 -8.07 6.87 -3.39
CA ILE A 13 -9.08 6.87 -2.33
C ILE A 13 -8.90 5.62 -1.47
N ILE A 14 -8.87 5.79 -0.16
CA ILE A 14 -8.87 4.67 0.78
C ILE A 14 -10.31 4.40 1.19
N GLY A 15 -10.78 3.19 0.90
CA GLY A 15 -12.17 2.81 1.03
C GLY A 15 -12.38 1.57 1.90
N ARG A 16 -13.45 1.55 2.69
CA ARG A 16 -13.90 0.37 3.44
C ARG A 16 -15.25 -0.11 2.90
N GLY A 17 -15.40 -1.43 2.77
CA GLY A 17 -16.65 -2.04 2.34
C GLY A 17 -17.71 -2.01 3.44
N SER A 18 -18.94 -1.64 3.09
CA SER A 18 -20.12 -1.69 3.98
C SER A 18 -21.18 -2.69 3.53
N SER A 19 -21.27 -2.94 2.21
CA SER A 19 -22.07 -3.99 1.58
C SER A 19 -21.61 -4.20 0.13
N PRO A 20 -21.94 -5.33 -0.53
CA PRO A 20 -21.52 -5.57 -1.92
C PRO A 20 -22.02 -4.51 -2.92
N LEU A 21 -23.26 -4.02 -2.77
CA LEU A 21 -23.81 -3.00 -3.68
C LEU A 21 -23.14 -1.64 -3.47
N GLN A 22 -23.02 -1.19 -2.21
CA GLN A 22 -22.39 0.10 -1.90
C GLN A 22 -20.90 0.11 -2.26
N TRP A 23 -20.21 -1.02 -2.10
CA TRP A 23 -18.79 -1.14 -2.46
C TRP A 23 -18.57 -1.01 -3.97
N ARG A 24 -19.37 -1.71 -4.78
CA ARG A 24 -19.31 -1.60 -6.25
C ARG A 24 -19.63 -0.18 -6.71
N ASP A 25 -20.70 0.42 -6.19
CA ASP A 25 -21.08 1.79 -6.50
C ASP A 25 -19.99 2.80 -6.13
N MET A 26 -19.34 2.63 -4.96
CA MET A 26 -18.22 3.49 -4.58
C MET A 26 -17.04 3.35 -5.54
N ALA A 27 -16.68 2.13 -5.95
CA ALA A 27 -15.61 1.89 -6.92
C ALA A 27 -15.93 2.53 -8.29
N SER A 28 -17.13 2.32 -8.83
CA SER A 28 -17.55 2.93 -10.09
C SER A 28 -17.61 4.46 -10.01
N ARG A 29 -18.03 5.04 -8.88
CA ARG A 29 -17.99 6.50 -8.67
C ARG A 29 -16.57 7.03 -8.56
N ALA A 30 -15.68 6.33 -7.85
CA ALA A 30 -14.27 6.71 -7.77
C ALA A 30 -13.64 6.76 -9.17
N GLU A 31 -13.90 5.75 -9.99
CA GLU A 31 -13.50 5.73 -11.40
C GLU A 31 -14.11 6.90 -12.18
N GLY A 32 -15.42 7.12 -12.08
CA GLY A 32 -16.12 8.20 -12.79
C GLY A 32 -15.67 9.60 -12.39
N TYR A 33 -15.15 9.79 -11.17
CA TYR A 33 -14.54 11.04 -10.70
C TYR A 33 -13.06 11.20 -11.08
N GLY A 34 -12.47 10.21 -11.74
CA GLY A 34 -11.08 10.26 -12.20
C GLY A 34 -10.03 9.91 -11.14
N TYR A 35 -10.42 9.27 -10.02
CA TYR A 35 -9.43 8.68 -9.12
C TYR A 35 -8.67 7.57 -9.83
N SER A 36 -7.36 7.51 -9.63
CA SER A 36 -6.50 6.55 -10.29
C SER A 36 -6.44 5.20 -9.56
N THR A 37 -6.55 5.21 -8.23
CA THR A 37 -6.47 3.98 -7.41
C THR A 37 -7.48 3.99 -6.27
N LEU A 38 -8.15 2.85 -6.05
CA LEU A 38 -8.87 2.55 -4.81
C LEU A 38 -8.02 1.62 -3.94
N LEU A 39 -7.79 2.04 -2.70
CA LEU A 39 -6.93 1.40 -1.73
C LEU A 39 -7.76 0.80 -0.59
N VAL A 40 -7.54 -0.49 -0.32
CA VAL A 40 -8.34 -1.29 0.62
C VAL A 40 -7.51 -1.64 1.85
N PRO A 41 -7.83 -1.11 3.04
CA PRO A 41 -7.11 -1.45 4.26
C PRO A 41 -7.37 -2.90 4.68
N GLU A 42 -6.44 -3.48 5.44
CA GLU A 42 -6.59 -4.79 6.08
C GLU A 42 -6.52 -4.64 7.59
N HIS A 43 -7.63 -4.92 8.27
CA HIS A 43 -7.67 -5.19 9.70
C HIS A 43 -8.63 -6.35 9.98
N LEU A 44 -8.34 -7.12 11.02
CA LEU A 44 -9.19 -8.27 11.37
C LEU A 44 -10.43 -7.88 12.20
N ASP A 45 -10.51 -6.63 12.64
CA ASP A 45 -11.74 -6.05 13.19
C ASP A 45 -12.66 -5.44 12.12
N ASP A 46 -12.28 -5.50 10.84
CA ASP A 46 -13.17 -5.20 9.72
C ASP A 46 -14.02 -6.42 9.35
N PRO A 47 -15.29 -6.22 8.92
CA PRO A 47 -16.21 -7.32 8.63
C PRO A 47 -15.91 -8.07 7.32
N TYR A 48 -15.04 -7.55 6.45
CA TYR A 48 -14.81 -8.07 5.10
C TYR A 48 -13.32 -8.24 4.80
N SER A 49 -12.99 -9.33 4.11
CA SER A 49 -11.63 -9.58 3.60
C SER A 49 -11.23 -8.55 2.54
N SER A 50 -10.08 -7.91 2.74
CA SER A 50 -9.53 -6.91 1.81
C SER A 50 -9.31 -7.47 0.41
N LEU A 51 -8.83 -8.71 0.30
CA LEU A 51 -8.60 -9.35 -1.00
C LEU A 51 -9.90 -9.53 -1.80
N ILE A 52 -11.00 -9.89 -1.12
CA ILE A 52 -12.32 -10.06 -1.75
C ILE A 52 -12.90 -8.69 -2.14
N LEU A 53 -12.71 -7.66 -1.31
CA LEU A 53 -13.08 -6.29 -1.65
C LEU A 53 -12.29 -5.79 -2.86
N MET A 54 -10.98 -6.07 -2.94
CA MET A 54 -10.15 -5.70 -4.08
C MET A 54 -10.69 -6.33 -5.38
N SER A 55 -10.91 -7.66 -5.37
CA SER A 55 -11.48 -8.38 -6.52
C SER A 55 -12.83 -7.80 -6.95
N THR A 56 -13.72 -7.52 -5.99
CA THR A 56 -15.05 -6.97 -6.27
C THR A 56 -14.98 -5.56 -6.87
N ALA A 57 -14.05 -4.71 -6.42
CA ALA A 57 -13.86 -3.36 -6.97
C ALA A 57 -13.25 -3.41 -8.38
N LEU A 58 -12.28 -4.30 -8.61
CA LEU A 58 -11.69 -4.51 -9.93
C LEU A 58 -12.75 -4.99 -10.94
N GLU A 59 -13.63 -5.92 -10.56
CA GLU A 59 -14.74 -6.39 -11.40
C GLU A 59 -15.74 -5.27 -11.75
N ALA A 60 -16.00 -4.35 -10.81
CA ALA A 60 -16.98 -3.27 -10.99
C ALA A 60 -16.46 -2.06 -11.78
N THR A 61 -15.21 -2.10 -12.25
CA THR A 61 -14.52 -0.98 -12.88
C THR A 61 -13.69 -1.46 -14.08
N THR A 62 -13.28 -0.54 -14.95
CA THR A 62 -12.62 -0.90 -16.22
C THR A 62 -11.19 -0.38 -16.33
N THR A 63 -10.88 0.70 -15.63
CA THR A 63 -9.62 1.47 -15.66
C THR A 63 -9.05 1.72 -14.28
N LEU A 64 -9.89 1.79 -13.24
CA LEU A 64 -9.48 2.03 -11.87
C LEU A 64 -8.49 0.96 -11.41
N ARG A 65 -7.35 1.39 -10.87
CA ARG A 65 -6.41 0.48 -10.21
C ARG A 65 -6.91 0.19 -8.80
N VAL A 66 -6.63 -1.00 -8.30
CA VAL A 66 -7.04 -1.38 -6.94
C VAL A 66 -5.86 -1.99 -6.20
N GLY A 67 -5.62 -1.52 -4.99
CA GLY A 67 -4.52 -1.99 -4.15
C GLY A 67 -4.93 -2.18 -2.71
N SER A 68 -4.06 -2.82 -1.93
CA SER A 68 -4.18 -2.93 -0.48
C SER A 68 -3.49 -1.74 0.22
N GLN A 69 -3.97 -1.35 1.40
CA GLN A 69 -3.39 -0.26 2.21
C GLN A 69 -3.31 -0.65 3.70
N VAL A 70 -2.38 -1.48 4.14
CA VAL A 70 -1.62 -2.47 3.36
C VAL A 70 -1.90 -3.83 3.96
N PHE A 71 -1.62 -4.91 3.21
CA PHE A 71 -1.60 -6.23 3.81
C PHE A 71 -0.56 -6.26 4.94
N CYS A 72 -0.94 -6.83 6.08
CA CYS A 72 -0.02 -7.05 7.20
C CYS A 72 0.80 -8.30 6.91
N ASN A 73 2.12 -8.16 6.69
CA ASN A 73 3.00 -9.26 6.31
C ASN A 73 2.79 -10.53 7.13
N ASP A 74 2.65 -10.40 8.45
CA ASP A 74 2.59 -11.54 9.37
C ASP A 74 1.25 -12.28 9.29
N LEU A 75 0.20 -11.71 8.67
CA LEU A 75 -1.08 -12.38 8.44
C LEU A 75 -1.07 -13.28 7.19
N HIS A 76 -0.02 -13.20 6.36
CA HIS A 76 0.00 -13.84 5.05
C HIS A 76 1.19 -14.78 4.90
N ASN A 77 0.95 -15.93 4.28
CA ASN A 77 2.05 -16.68 3.67
C ASN A 77 2.47 -15.97 2.37
N PRO A 78 3.75 -15.62 2.17
CA PRO A 78 4.19 -14.83 1.02
C PRO A 78 3.91 -15.50 -0.33
N THR A 79 4.01 -16.83 -0.39
CA THR A 79 3.71 -17.60 -1.61
C THR A 79 2.22 -17.57 -1.95
N LEU A 80 1.35 -17.71 -0.95
CA LEU A 80 -0.10 -17.64 -1.17
C LEU A 80 -0.54 -16.23 -1.55
N LEU A 81 0.02 -15.20 -0.90
CA LEU A 81 -0.24 -13.81 -1.24
C LEU A 81 0.22 -13.49 -2.66
N ALA A 82 1.43 -13.90 -3.05
CA ALA A 82 1.91 -13.72 -4.42
C ALA A 82 0.96 -14.35 -5.44
N ARG A 83 0.44 -15.55 -5.17
CA ARG A 83 -0.51 -16.23 -6.07
C ARG A 83 -1.80 -15.44 -6.19
N ALA A 84 -2.36 -15.00 -5.06
CA ALA A 84 -3.59 -14.21 -5.05
C ALA A 84 -3.44 -12.91 -5.86
N ILE A 85 -2.32 -12.20 -5.67
CA ILE A 85 -2.02 -10.97 -6.40
C ILE A 85 -1.81 -11.24 -7.90
N ALA A 86 -1.11 -12.32 -8.27
CA ALA A 86 -0.96 -12.70 -9.67
C ALA A 86 -2.30 -13.02 -10.34
N THR A 87 -3.20 -13.70 -9.62
CA THR A 87 -4.56 -13.95 -10.11
C THR A 87 -5.30 -12.65 -10.36
N LEU A 88 -5.29 -11.69 -9.42
CA LEU A 88 -5.93 -10.39 -9.63
C LEU A 88 -5.27 -9.63 -10.81
N ASP A 89 -3.95 -9.67 -10.92
CA ASP A 89 -3.23 -9.05 -12.02
C ASP A 89 -3.67 -9.56 -13.39
N VAL A 90 -3.79 -10.88 -13.54
CA VAL A 90 -4.20 -11.52 -14.80
C VAL A 90 -5.69 -11.34 -15.09
N PHE A 91 -6.55 -11.58 -14.10
CA PHE A 91 -8.00 -11.50 -14.29
C PHE A 91 -8.48 -10.07 -14.57
N TYR A 92 -7.74 -9.07 -14.08
CA TYR A 92 -8.11 -7.67 -14.20
C TYR A 92 -7.14 -6.83 -15.03
N ASN A 93 -6.39 -7.49 -15.92
CA ASN A 93 -5.54 -6.89 -16.94
C ASN A 93 -4.56 -5.84 -16.40
N GLY A 94 -3.81 -6.21 -15.36
CA GLY A 94 -2.72 -5.41 -14.82
C GLY A 94 -3.14 -4.20 -13.99
N ARG A 95 -4.33 -4.22 -13.38
CA ARG A 95 -4.84 -3.10 -12.55
C ARG A 95 -4.59 -3.25 -11.05
N THR A 96 -3.83 -4.24 -10.63
CA THR A 96 -3.59 -4.52 -9.20
C THR A 96 -2.32 -3.83 -8.69
N GLU A 97 -2.38 -3.26 -7.48
CA GLU A 97 -1.23 -2.78 -6.71
C GLU A 97 -1.07 -3.63 -5.43
N LEU A 98 0.15 -4.08 -5.12
CA LEU A 98 0.43 -4.85 -3.91
C LEU A 98 0.89 -3.92 -2.80
N GLY A 99 -0.03 -3.51 -1.93
CA GLY A 99 0.32 -2.88 -0.67
C GLY A 99 0.69 -3.92 0.39
N ILE A 100 1.91 -3.85 0.92
CA ILE A 100 2.36 -4.73 2.00
C ILE A 100 3.22 -3.99 3.02
N GLY A 101 3.00 -4.25 4.30
CA GLY A 101 3.69 -3.58 5.40
C GLY A 101 3.98 -4.50 6.58
N ALA A 102 4.75 -3.97 7.54
CA ALA A 102 5.23 -4.73 8.70
C ALA A 102 4.15 -4.97 9.77
N GLY A 103 2.95 -4.39 9.63
CA GLY A 103 1.94 -4.39 10.68
C GLY A 103 2.32 -3.49 11.86
N ASN A 104 1.33 -2.74 12.37
CA ASN A 104 1.52 -1.85 13.52
C ASN A 104 0.45 -2.01 14.61
N ARG A 105 -0.62 -2.79 14.37
CA ARG A 105 -1.68 -3.05 15.36
C ARG A 105 -1.49 -4.43 15.98
N PRO A 106 -1.23 -4.52 17.30
CA PRO A 106 -1.22 -5.81 18.01
C PRO A 106 -2.53 -6.59 17.83
N MET A 107 -3.67 -5.88 17.84
CA MET A 107 -5.01 -6.44 17.67
C MET A 107 -5.14 -7.36 16.45
N ASP A 108 -4.54 -6.99 15.30
CA ASP A 108 -4.69 -7.75 14.06
C ASP A 108 -4.04 -9.13 14.17
N VAL A 109 -2.86 -9.23 14.80
CA VAL A 109 -2.21 -10.53 14.98
C VAL A 109 -2.80 -11.32 16.15
N GLU A 110 -3.27 -10.63 17.19
CA GLU A 110 -3.97 -11.26 18.33
C GLU A 110 -5.25 -11.97 17.88
N LEU A 111 -6.07 -11.33 17.05
CA LEU A 111 -7.28 -11.93 16.47
C LEU A 111 -6.97 -13.12 15.56
N ALA A 112 -5.78 -13.14 14.94
CA ALA A 112 -5.29 -14.28 14.15
C ALA A 112 -4.65 -15.39 14.98
N GLY A 113 -4.46 -15.20 16.29
CA GLY A 113 -3.72 -16.14 17.14
C GLY A 113 -2.20 -16.17 16.85
N LEU A 114 -1.65 -15.07 16.35
CA LEU A 114 -0.24 -14.93 15.94
C LEU A 114 0.55 -14.06 16.93
N PRO A 115 1.87 -14.29 17.09
CA PRO A 115 2.70 -13.50 17.98
C PRO A 115 2.93 -12.07 17.44
N PHE A 116 2.85 -11.07 18.33
CA PHE A 116 3.26 -9.71 18.00
C PHE A 116 4.76 -9.51 18.25
N HIS A 117 5.57 -9.62 17.20
CA HIS A 117 7.02 -9.43 17.27
C HIS A 117 7.42 -7.97 17.51
N SER A 118 8.68 -7.70 17.83
CA SER A 118 9.19 -6.32 17.89
C SER A 118 9.15 -5.64 16.52
N ALA A 119 9.09 -4.31 16.48
CA ALA A 119 9.06 -3.56 15.22
C ALA A 119 10.28 -3.87 14.32
N GLY A 120 11.45 -4.09 14.92
CA GLY A 120 12.67 -4.45 14.19
C GLY A 120 12.54 -5.77 13.45
N GLN A 121 12.02 -6.80 14.14
CA GLN A 121 11.79 -8.14 13.59
C GLN A 121 10.72 -8.13 12.50
N ARG A 122 9.59 -7.45 12.72
CA ARG A 122 8.51 -7.36 11.71
C ARG A 122 8.99 -6.71 10.41
N ILE A 123 9.84 -5.69 10.50
CA ILE A 123 10.44 -5.05 9.32
C ILE A 123 11.40 -6.00 8.59
N GLU A 124 12.16 -6.81 9.33
CA GLU A 124 13.06 -7.82 8.74
C GLU A 124 12.28 -8.94 8.05
N HIS A 125 11.21 -9.45 8.68
CA HIS A 125 10.30 -10.43 8.08
C HIS A 125 9.70 -9.89 6.78
N LEU A 126 9.23 -8.64 6.79
CA LEU A 126 8.71 -7.97 5.60
C LEU A 126 9.75 -7.88 4.48
N GLU A 127 10.99 -7.48 4.75
CA GLU A 127 12.04 -7.37 3.73
C GLU A 127 12.41 -8.74 3.12
N VAL A 128 12.30 -9.83 3.89
CA VAL A 128 12.43 -11.20 3.36
C VAL A 128 11.24 -11.56 2.47
N SER A 129 10.01 -11.38 2.96
CA SER A 129 8.80 -11.71 2.21
C SER A 129 8.69 -10.96 0.90
N VAL A 130 8.95 -9.64 0.89
CA VAL A 130 8.82 -8.82 -0.32
C VAL A 130 9.83 -9.23 -1.39
N ARG A 131 11.05 -9.60 -1.00
CA ARG A 131 12.05 -10.14 -1.95
C ARG A 131 11.59 -11.47 -2.53
N GLY A 132 11.13 -12.38 -1.67
CA GLY A 132 10.59 -13.68 -2.11
C GLY A 132 9.41 -13.53 -3.06
N ILE A 133 8.47 -12.63 -2.77
CA ILE A 133 7.32 -12.33 -3.65
C ILE A 133 7.80 -11.81 -5.01
N LYS A 134 8.75 -10.87 -5.05
CA LYS A 134 9.32 -10.36 -6.30
C LYS A 134 10.03 -11.45 -7.11
N GLU A 135 10.78 -12.32 -6.44
CA GLU A 135 11.44 -13.45 -7.07
C GLU A 135 10.43 -14.43 -7.68
N LEU A 136 9.30 -14.68 -7.00
CA LEU A 136 8.22 -15.53 -7.53
C LEU A 136 7.62 -14.92 -8.82
N PHE A 137 7.36 -13.61 -8.84
CA PHE A 137 6.88 -12.92 -10.03
C PHE A 137 7.90 -12.96 -11.19
N ILE A 138 9.16 -12.65 -10.91
CA ILE A 138 10.22 -12.59 -11.94
C ILE A 138 10.52 -13.97 -12.50
N SER A 139 10.61 -15.00 -11.66
CA SER A 139 10.94 -16.36 -12.09
C SER A 139 9.86 -16.96 -12.99
N GLN A 140 8.59 -16.61 -12.79
CA GLN A 140 7.53 -17.02 -13.72
C GLN A 140 7.54 -16.30 -15.06
N ASN A 141 8.18 -15.13 -15.13
CA ASN A 141 8.29 -14.37 -16.37
C ASN A 141 9.50 -14.82 -17.21
N GLN A 142 10.33 -15.72 -16.71
CA GLN A 142 11.45 -16.32 -17.43
C GLN A 142 10.98 -17.61 -18.09
N ASP A 143 11.48 -17.89 -19.30
CA ASP A 143 11.25 -19.16 -19.97
C ASP A 143 11.58 -20.32 -19.01
N ALA A 144 10.70 -21.32 -18.94
CA ALA A 144 10.79 -22.45 -18.02
C ALA A 144 12.09 -23.28 -18.13
N ALA A 145 12.99 -22.92 -19.05
CA ALA A 145 14.31 -23.51 -19.27
C ALA A 145 15.42 -22.98 -18.34
N THR A 146 15.25 -21.88 -17.60
CA THR A 146 16.37 -21.26 -16.84
C THR A 146 16.19 -21.09 -15.32
N SER A 147 15.05 -21.46 -14.72
CA SER A 147 14.80 -21.19 -13.29
C SER A 147 15.41 -22.26 -12.37
N SER A 148 16.68 -22.11 -11.95
CA SER A 148 17.34 -23.01 -10.98
C SER A 148 17.50 -22.43 -9.56
N ARG A 149 16.83 -21.33 -9.20
CA ARG A 149 17.03 -20.67 -7.89
C ARG A 149 15.76 -20.06 -7.28
N ALA A 150 14.78 -20.89 -6.95
CA ALA A 150 13.76 -20.52 -5.97
C ALA A 150 13.98 -21.33 -4.67
N PRO A 151 13.84 -20.72 -3.48
CA PRO A 151 14.01 -21.41 -2.20
C PRO A 151 12.88 -22.40 -1.86
N TYR A 152 11.90 -22.57 -2.75
CA TYR A 152 10.75 -23.45 -2.56
C TYR A 152 10.79 -24.59 -3.58
N SER A 153 10.92 -25.82 -3.08
CA SER A 153 10.96 -27.03 -3.90
C SER A 153 9.59 -27.35 -4.51
N GLY A 154 9.38 -26.91 -5.76
CA GLY A 154 8.20 -27.23 -6.55
C GLY A 154 7.89 -26.13 -7.56
N LYS A 155 7.53 -26.49 -8.80
CA LYS A 155 7.01 -25.53 -9.78
C LYS A 155 5.59 -25.14 -9.33
N LEU A 156 5.47 -24.02 -8.61
CA LEU A 156 4.18 -23.49 -8.22
C LEU A 156 3.34 -23.24 -9.48
N ALA A 157 2.12 -23.79 -9.52
CA ALA A 157 1.12 -23.33 -10.48
C ALA A 157 0.81 -21.86 -10.14
N PHE A 158 1.34 -20.97 -10.97
CA PHE A 158 1.34 -19.53 -10.76
C PHE A 158 1.19 -18.88 -12.13
N PRO A 159 0.14 -18.05 -12.35
CA PRO A 159 -0.10 -17.48 -13.65
C PRO A 159 0.99 -16.47 -13.99
N GLU A 160 1.37 -16.40 -15.25
CA GLU A 160 2.26 -15.37 -15.73
C GLU A 160 1.55 -14.02 -15.65
N ILE A 161 2.13 -13.08 -14.90
CA ILE A 161 1.53 -11.78 -14.63
C ILE A 161 1.61 -10.84 -15.84
N VAL A 162 0.61 -9.99 -15.99
CA VAL A 162 0.53 -8.96 -17.04
C VAL A 162 1.55 -7.86 -16.76
N GLN A 163 1.60 -7.37 -15.52
CA GLN A 163 2.52 -6.28 -15.15
C GLN A 163 3.96 -6.80 -15.01
N ARG A 164 4.94 -6.03 -15.51
CA ARG A 164 6.38 -6.37 -15.45
C ARG A 164 7.17 -5.28 -14.71
N PRO A 165 8.22 -5.65 -13.94
CA PRO A 165 8.63 -7.03 -13.60
C PRO A 165 7.71 -7.72 -12.58
N HIS A 166 6.86 -6.94 -11.89
CA HIS A 166 5.84 -7.36 -10.95
C HIS A 166 4.76 -6.28 -10.85
N PRO A 167 3.58 -6.55 -10.27
CA PRO A 167 2.64 -5.48 -9.90
C PRO A 167 3.32 -4.42 -9.03
N PRO A 168 2.98 -3.13 -9.14
CA PRO A 168 3.58 -2.09 -8.31
C PRO A 168 3.43 -2.41 -6.82
N ILE A 169 4.55 -2.35 -6.11
CA ILE A 169 4.59 -2.61 -4.67
C ILE A 169 4.48 -1.28 -3.93
N TYR A 170 3.46 -1.17 -3.09
CA TYR A 170 3.22 -0.04 -2.19
C TYR A 170 3.62 -0.41 -0.76
N MET A 171 4.46 0.42 -0.12
CA MET A 171 4.89 0.20 1.26
C MET A 171 4.74 1.49 2.07
N GLY A 172 4.01 1.41 3.18
CA GLY A 172 3.77 2.55 4.07
C GLY A 172 4.66 2.53 5.32
N GLY A 173 5.06 3.71 5.82
CA GLY A 173 5.73 3.83 7.11
C GLY A 173 6.16 5.25 7.48
N GLY A 174 6.46 5.44 8.77
CA GLY A 174 6.97 6.72 9.31
C GLY A 174 8.37 6.64 9.93
N GLY A 175 8.86 5.44 10.26
CA GLY A 175 10.18 5.27 10.88
C GLY A 175 11.30 5.11 9.85
N LYS A 176 12.49 5.67 10.13
CA LYS A 176 13.69 5.56 9.30
C LYS A 176 14.00 4.14 8.80
N LYS A 177 13.92 3.11 9.66
CA LYS A 177 14.17 1.70 9.26
C LYS A 177 13.16 1.24 8.20
N MET A 178 11.87 1.47 8.44
CA MET A 178 10.78 1.06 7.54
C MET A 178 10.84 1.82 6.22
N LEU A 179 11.04 3.14 6.25
CA LEU A 179 11.21 3.97 5.07
C LEU A 179 12.46 3.58 4.27
N GLY A 180 13.54 3.18 4.94
CA GLY A 180 14.73 2.64 4.28
C GLY A 180 14.45 1.33 3.53
N VAL A 181 13.66 0.41 4.12
CA VAL A 181 13.23 -0.82 3.41
C VAL A 181 12.33 -0.48 2.23
N ALA A 182 11.34 0.40 2.42
CA ALA A 182 10.45 0.84 1.34
C ALA A 182 11.24 1.47 0.18
N ALA A 183 12.17 2.39 0.48
CA ALA A 183 13.09 2.98 -0.48
C ALA A 183 13.92 1.93 -1.26
N ARG A 184 14.21 0.79 -0.61
CA ARG A 184 14.96 -0.31 -1.22
C ARG A 184 14.13 -1.31 -2.01
N GLN A 185 12.82 -1.40 -1.78
CA GLN A 185 12.02 -2.53 -2.28
C GLN A 185 10.76 -2.14 -3.04
N ALA A 186 10.14 -1.01 -2.69
CA ALA A 186 8.85 -0.58 -3.22
C ALA A 186 8.97 0.17 -4.56
N ASN A 187 7.84 0.32 -5.23
CA ASN A 187 7.62 1.29 -6.30
C ASN A 187 6.96 2.56 -5.76
N ILE A 188 6.09 2.40 -4.74
CA ILE A 188 5.31 3.49 -4.14
C ILE A 188 5.56 3.50 -2.64
N ILE A 189 5.85 4.68 -2.06
CA ILE A 189 6.14 4.83 -0.62
C ILE A 189 5.09 5.73 0.02
N GLY A 190 4.24 5.14 0.86
CA GLY A 190 3.29 5.87 1.70
C GLY A 190 3.99 6.46 2.93
N ILE A 191 4.22 7.78 2.93
CA ILE A 191 4.81 8.48 4.07
C ILE A 191 3.72 8.76 5.10
N THR A 192 3.85 8.13 6.27
CA THR A 192 2.87 8.24 7.35
C THR A 192 3.52 8.62 8.67
N ALA A 193 2.69 8.92 9.68
CA ALA A 193 3.14 9.08 11.05
C ALA A 193 3.75 7.78 11.59
N LYS A 194 4.77 7.89 12.43
CA LYS A 194 5.39 6.78 13.11
C LYS A 194 4.40 6.17 14.12
N ALA A 195 4.29 4.85 14.08
CA ALA A 195 3.54 4.09 15.06
C ALA A 195 4.38 3.89 16.35
N SER A 196 3.74 4.08 17.50
CA SER A 196 4.26 3.69 18.80
C SER A 196 4.25 2.16 18.96
N ALA A 197 4.87 1.66 20.04
CA ALA A 197 4.87 0.23 20.38
C ALA A 197 3.46 -0.36 20.55
N HIS A 198 2.47 0.48 20.89
CA HIS A 198 1.07 0.11 21.09
C HIS A 198 0.19 0.40 19.87
N GLY A 199 0.79 0.78 18.73
CA GLY A 199 0.06 1.00 17.47
C GLY A 199 -0.57 2.39 17.31
N HIS A 200 -0.42 3.31 18.27
CA HIS A 200 -0.85 4.69 18.10
C HIS A 200 0.07 5.46 17.15
N LEU A 201 -0.49 6.23 16.22
CA LEU A 201 0.24 7.12 15.33
C LEU A 201 0.55 8.45 16.04
N ASP A 202 1.79 8.90 15.96
CA ASP A 202 2.18 10.23 16.42
C ASP A 202 1.88 11.28 15.34
N ILE A 203 0.79 12.01 15.49
CA ILE A 203 0.39 13.02 14.49
C ILE A 203 1.38 14.20 14.40
N ASN A 204 2.21 14.43 15.41
CA ASN A 204 3.24 15.48 15.37
C ASN A 204 4.43 15.05 14.49
N ASP A 205 4.56 13.75 14.19
CA ASP A 205 5.56 13.17 13.28
C ASP A 205 5.24 13.42 11.80
N MET A 206 4.44 14.46 11.50
CA MET A 206 4.06 14.88 10.14
C MET A 206 4.20 16.40 9.94
N SER A 207 4.99 17.08 10.78
CA SER A 207 5.36 18.49 10.53
C SER A 207 6.17 18.61 9.22
N PRO A 208 6.21 19.79 8.57
CA PRO A 208 7.01 20.00 7.37
C PRO A 208 8.50 19.64 7.53
N GLU A 209 9.08 19.91 8.70
CA GLU A 209 10.47 19.62 9.03
C GLU A 209 10.71 18.11 9.14
N VAL A 210 9.82 17.41 9.85
CA VAL A 210 9.88 15.95 9.99
C VAL A 210 9.66 15.26 8.64
N LEU A 211 8.73 15.77 7.82
CA LEU A 211 8.51 15.26 6.47
C LEU A 211 9.76 15.43 5.60
N ARG A 212 10.44 16.57 5.68
CA ARG A 212 11.71 16.79 4.97
C ARG A 212 12.78 15.80 5.42
N GLU A 213 12.90 15.56 6.72
CA GLU A 213 13.84 14.57 7.26
C GLU A 213 13.53 13.15 6.74
N LYS A 214 12.25 12.76 6.70
CA LYS A 214 11.81 11.48 6.13
C LYS A 214 12.17 11.36 4.64
N LEU A 215 11.99 12.42 3.86
CA LEU A 215 12.40 12.47 2.46
C LEU A 215 13.92 12.28 2.31
N ASP A 216 14.72 12.89 3.18
CA ASP A 216 16.18 12.72 3.17
C ASP A 216 16.57 11.28 3.51
N TRP A 217 15.89 10.61 4.45
CA TRP A 217 16.10 9.18 4.71
C TRP A 217 15.77 8.31 3.50
N ILE A 218 14.66 8.58 2.82
CA ILE A 218 14.24 7.86 1.62
C ILE A 218 15.27 8.06 0.52
N ARG A 219 15.68 9.31 0.25
CA ARG A 219 16.68 9.63 -0.77
C ARG A 219 18.01 8.93 -0.52
N ALA A 220 18.50 9.00 0.73
CA ALA A 220 19.74 8.34 1.12
C ALA A 220 19.69 6.81 0.95
N ALA A 221 18.54 6.19 1.27
CA ALA A 221 18.37 4.74 1.15
C ALA A 221 18.08 4.26 -0.29
N ALA A 222 17.45 5.09 -1.11
CA ALA A 222 17.10 4.76 -2.50
C ALA A 222 18.27 4.95 -3.47
N GLY A 223 19.18 5.89 -3.20
CA GLY A 223 20.23 6.28 -4.13
C GLY A 223 19.65 6.73 -5.47
N GLU A 224 20.26 6.27 -6.57
CA GLU A 224 19.82 6.58 -7.95
C GLU A 224 18.36 6.19 -8.24
N ARG A 225 17.82 5.18 -7.53
CA ARG A 225 16.41 4.78 -7.72
C ARG A 225 15.43 5.85 -7.23
N PHE A 226 15.85 6.83 -6.44
CA PHE A 226 14.94 7.82 -5.87
C PHE A 226 14.02 8.47 -6.92
N LEU A 227 14.54 8.70 -8.13
CA LEU A 227 13.82 9.29 -9.26
C LEU A 227 12.78 8.36 -9.91
N SER A 228 12.83 7.05 -9.62
CA SER A 228 11.84 6.08 -10.10
C SER A 228 10.81 5.71 -9.03
N LEU A 229 10.88 6.32 -7.84
CA LEU A 229 9.93 6.08 -6.76
C LEU A 229 8.76 7.05 -6.89
N GLU A 230 7.56 6.50 -6.75
CA GLU A 230 6.38 7.29 -6.47
C GLU A 230 6.28 7.48 -4.95
N LEU A 231 6.07 8.70 -4.51
CA LEU A 231 5.76 9.00 -3.12
C LEU A 231 4.26 9.17 -2.97
N SER A 232 3.75 8.72 -1.84
CA SER A 232 2.36 8.82 -1.48
C SER A 232 2.19 9.34 -0.06
N MET A 233 1.07 10.00 0.21
CA MET A 233 0.70 10.43 1.56
C MET A 233 -0.82 10.36 1.74
N PRO A 234 -1.31 9.71 2.81
CA PRO A 234 -2.73 9.74 3.14
C PRO A 234 -3.11 11.13 3.66
N ILE A 235 -4.13 11.70 3.05
CA ILE A 235 -4.79 12.94 3.48
C ILE A 235 -5.96 12.53 4.36
N LEU A 236 -5.75 12.66 5.67
CA LEU A 236 -6.71 12.19 6.66
C LEU A 236 -7.88 13.18 6.86
N GLY A 237 -7.69 14.47 6.56
CA GLY A 237 -8.72 15.49 6.69
C GLY A 237 -8.68 16.52 5.59
N VAL A 238 -9.85 16.86 5.06
CA VAL A 238 -10.06 17.98 4.14
C VAL A 238 -11.12 18.88 4.76
N ALA A 239 -10.82 20.17 4.86
CA ALA A 239 -11.77 21.18 5.29
C ALA A 239 -11.90 22.22 4.18
N LEU A 240 -13.13 22.53 3.78
CA LEU A 240 -13.42 23.66 2.91
C LEU A 240 -13.61 24.88 3.81
N THR A 241 -12.75 25.89 3.65
CA THR A 241 -12.78 27.10 4.47
C THR A 241 -12.65 28.32 3.57
N GLU A 242 -13.47 29.34 3.79
CA GLU A 242 -13.34 30.64 3.10
C GLU A 242 -12.19 31.48 3.70
N GLN A 243 -11.79 31.20 4.94
CA GLN A 243 -10.64 31.79 5.61
C GLN A 243 -9.49 30.80 5.62
N GLN A 244 -8.27 31.27 5.37
CA GLN A 244 -7.04 30.50 5.48
C GLN A 244 -6.74 30.22 6.98
N LEU A 245 -7.56 29.40 7.63
CA LEU A 245 -7.41 29.10 9.05
C LEU A 245 -6.19 28.20 9.26
N GLN A 246 -5.52 28.39 10.38
CA GLN A 246 -4.47 27.51 10.90
C GLN A 246 -5.06 26.11 11.15
N LEU A 247 -5.15 25.29 10.09
CA LEU A 247 -5.74 23.94 10.08
C LEU A 247 -4.97 22.91 10.93
N LEU A 248 -3.90 23.32 11.61
CA LEU A 248 -3.07 22.48 12.47
C LEU A 248 -3.56 22.46 13.93
N ASN A 249 -4.86 22.62 14.21
CA ASN A 249 -5.38 22.46 15.57
C ASN A 249 -5.83 21.00 15.80
N PRO A 250 -5.13 20.21 16.65
CA PRO A 250 -5.47 18.81 16.94
C PRO A 250 -6.87 18.61 17.56
N ILE A 251 -7.45 19.67 18.14
CA ILE A 251 -8.79 19.64 18.76
C ILE A 251 -9.88 19.54 17.68
N LEU A 252 -9.69 20.17 16.51
CA LEU A 252 -10.67 20.10 15.42
C LEU A 252 -10.70 18.69 14.82
N TRP A 253 -9.55 18.03 14.73
CA TRP A 253 -9.43 16.66 14.22
C TRP A 253 -10.29 15.63 14.98
N ARG A 254 -10.35 15.72 16.33
CA ARG A 254 -11.19 14.82 17.14
C ARG A 254 -12.69 15.07 17.01
N ARG A 255 -13.08 16.29 16.63
CA ARG A 255 -14.49 16.74 16.61
C ARG A 255 -15.22 16.34 15.33
N TYR A 256 -14.50 16.11 14.22
CA TYR A 256 -15.09 15.89 12.90
C TYR A 256 -15.06 14.43 12.42
N ARG A 257 -14.79 13.43 13.27
CA ARG A 257 -14.70 12.02 12.87
C ARG A 257 -16.09 11.46 12.49
N PRO A 258 -16.45 11.27 11.21
CA PRO A 258 -17.71 10.66 10.82
C PRO A 258 -17.58 9.13 10.87
N ALA A 259 -18.70 8.42 11.05
CA ALA A 259 -18.73 6.95 11.12
C ALA A 259 -18.40 6.23 9.79
N SER A 260 -18.38 6.95 8.67
CA SER A 260 -18.01 6.46 7.33
C SER A 260 -16.77 7.20 6.82
N GLN A 261 -15.57 6.66 7.06
CA GLN A 261 -14.33 7.34 6.72
C GLN A 261 -13.87 6.94 5.31
N ILE A 262 -14.00 7.87 4.37
CA ILE A 262 -13.25 7.87 3.11
C ILE A 262 -12.03 8.78 3.35
N SER A 263 -10.83 8.25 3.15
CA SER A 263 -9.60 9.07 3.18
C SER A 263 -9.09 9.25 1.76
N LEU A 264 -8.51 10.42 1.46
CA LEU A 264 -7.83 10.64 0.20
C LEU A 264 -6.38 10.19 0.31
N GLU A 265 -5.79 9.78 -0.79
CA GLU A 265 -4.37 9.49 -0.87
C GLU A 265 -3.80 10.23 -2.09
N CYS A 266 -2.75 11.01 -1.90
CA CYS A 266 -2.10 11.72 -3.00
C CYS A 266 -0.77 11.05 -3.34
N HIS A 267 -0.51 10.92 -4.64
CA HIS A 267 0.66 10.26 -5.17
C HIS A 267 1.39 11.20 -6.12
N TRP A 268 2.71 11.29 -6.00
CA TRP A 268 3.55 12.14 -6.83
C TRP A 268 4.91 11.50 -7.08
N ASN A 269 5.54 11.85 -8.20
CA ASN A 269 6.91 11.45 -8.49
C ASN A 269 7.89 12.52 -8.02
N ASN A 270 9.12 12.10 -7.72
CA ASN A 270 10.23 12.98 -7.36
C ASN A 270 11.01 13.50 -8.57
#